data_AF-A0A6P1PYC1-F1
#
_entry.id   AF-A0A6P1PYC1-F1
#
_cell.length_a   1.000
_cell.length_b   1.000
_cell.length_c   1.000
_cell.angle_alpha   90.00
_cell.angle_beta   90.00
_cell.angle_gamma   90.00
#
_symmetry.space_group_name_H-M   'P 1'
#
loop_
_entity.id
_entity.type
_entity.pdbx_description
1 polymer ?
#
loop_
_entity_poly.entity_id
_entity_poly.type
_entity_poly.pdbx_seq_one_letter_code
_entity_poly.pdbx_strand_id
1 'polypeptide(L)'
;MHAYSIYPIDYDWDMLNTVNETVSRLVENSECDSDQDNPKAYGRLTQFLASWESAKELAKKVGWEGDFRHEPYVLWFPYEGCFHCGFVFKQENNGNTYVISPIELPHLKPIACEYINNN
;
A
#
# COMPACT_ATOMS: atom_id res chain seq x y z
N MET A 1 1.91 -7.36 7.50
CA MET A 1 1.25 -6.84 6.28
C MET A 1 0.62 -8.00 5.53
N HIS A 2 -0.53 -7.75 4.91
CA HIS A 2 -1.33 -8.68 4.12
C HIS A 2 -1.36 -8.20 2.67
N ALA A 3 -1.35 -9.13 1.71
CA ALA A 3 -1.34 -8.82 0.29
C ALA A 3 -2.55 -9.45 -0.40
N TYR A 4 -3.16 -8.68 -1.30
CA TYR A 4 -4.35 -9.07 -2.05
C TYR A 4 -4.16 -8.73 -3.52
N SER A 5 -4.57 -9.65 -4.39
CA SER A 5 -4.74 -9.42 -5.82
C SER A 5 -6.23 -9.44 -6.10
N ILE A 6 -6.76 -8.32 -6.58
CA ILE A 6 -8.19 -8.14 -6.82
C ILE A 6 -8.43 -7.68 -8.27
N TYR A 7 -9.70 -7.75 -8.66
CA TYR A 7 -10.13 -7.29 -9.97
C TYR A 7 -9.72 -5.84 -10.24
N PRO A 8 -9.50 -5.47 -11.51
CA PRO A 8 -9.13 -4.10 -11.90
C PRO A 8 -10.06 -3.04 -11.30
N ILE A 9 -9.47 -2.01 -10.70
CA ILE A 9 -10.15 -0.76 -10.35
C ILE A 9 -9.75 0.29 -11.38
N ASP A 10 -10.73 0.96 -11.98
CA ASP A 10 -10.50 1.91 -13.09
C ASP A 10 -10.72 3.38 -12.73
N TYR A 11 -11.32 3.68 -11.58
CA TYR A 11 -11.78 5.01 -11.19
C TYR A 11 -11.28 5.42 -9.79
N ASP A 12 -11.38 6.71 -9.48
CA ASP A 12 -11.12 7.34 -8.17
C ASP A 12 -9.68 7.25 -7.62
N TRP A 13 -8.73 6.80 -8.44
CA TRP A 13 -7.31 6.76 -8.09
C TRP A 13 -6.73 8.14 -7.74
N ASP A 14 -7.25 9.19 -8.36
CA ASP A 14 -6.88 10.60 -8.17
C ASP A 14 -7.30 11.16 -6.79
N MET A 15 -8.14 10.44 -6.04
CA MET A 15 -8.52 10.81 -4.68
C MET A 15 -7.48 10.37 -3.63
N LEU A 16 -6.49 9.58 -4.02
CA LEU A 16 -5.44 9.05 -3.16
C LEU A 16 -4.12 9.80 -3.37
N ASN A 17 -3.29 9.88 -2.33
CA ASN A 17 -1.94 10.39 -2.49
C ASN A 17 -1.02 9.32 -3.08
N THR A 18 -0.16 9.72 -4.02
CA THR A 18 0.86 8.82 -4.55
C THR A 18 1.93 8.56 -3.49
N VAL A 19 2.73 7.50 -3.69
CA VAL A 19 3.91 7.23 -2.86
C VAL A 19 4.86 8.43 -2.90
N ASN A 20 5.09 9.02 -4.07
CA ASN A 20 5.96 10.18 -4.24
C ASN A 20 5.43 11.40 -3.48
N GLU A 21 4.15 11.73 -3.64
CA GLU A 21 3.53 12.83 -2.89
C GLU A 21 3.62 12.64 -1.38
N THR A 22 3.44 11.40 -0.92
CA THR A 22 3.54 11.06 0.51
C THR A 22 4.97 11.22 1.01
N VAL A 23 5.98 10.82 0.23
CA VAL A 23 7.39 11.04 0.57
C VAL A 23 7.70 12.53 0.67
N SER A 24 7.27 13.34 -0.30
CA SER A 24 7.46 14.80 -0.26
C SER A 24 6.87 15.41 1.00
N ARG A 25 5.64 15.03 1.37
CA ARG A 25 5.00 15.49 2.60
C ARG A 25 5.72 15.04 3.87
N LEU A 26 6.27 13.83 3.90
CA LEU A 26 7.04 13.34 5.05
C LEU A 26 8.37 14.10 5.21
N VAL A 27 9.01 14.48 4.10
CA VAL A 27 10.22 15.31 4.09
C VAL A 27 9.90 16.73 4.55
N GLU A 28 8.88 17.38 3.99
CA GLU A 28 8.48 18.75 4.38
C GLU A 28 8.11 18.84 5.86
N ASN A 29 7.36 17.86 6.38
CA ASN A 29 7.01 17.80 7.79
C ASN A 29 8.19 17.45 8.71
N SER A 30 9.33 17.01 8.16
CA SER A 30 10.56 16.79 8.92
C SER A 30 11.41 18.05 9.06
N GLU A 31 11.27 19.01 8.14
CA GLU A 31 12.04 20.26 8.12
C GLU A 31 11.43 21.37 9.00
N CYS A 32 10.12 21.30 9.28
CA CYS A 32 9.41 22.27 10.12
C CYS A 32 9.57 22.03 11.63
N ASP A 33 10.12 20.88 12.03
CA ASP A 33 10.64 20.66 13.39
C ASP A 33 12.06 21.24 13.43
N SER A 34 12.19 22.51 13.86
CA SER A 34 13.46 23.26 13.94
C SER A 34 14.50 22.67 14.91
N ASP A 35 14.26 21.50 15.49
CA ASP A 35 15.24 20.74 16.24
C ASP A 35 16.06 19.90 15.24
N GLN A 36 17.27 20.37 14.93
CA GLN A 36 18.22 19.78 13.98
C GLN A 36 18.61 18.31 14.27
N ASP A 37 18.08 17.72 15.34
CA ASP A 37 18.26 16.34 15.80
C ASP A 37 16.89 15.72 16.21
N ASN A 38 15.85 15.77 15.37
CA ASN A 38 14.63 14.99 15.61
C ASN A 38 14.70 13.59 14.95
N PRO A 39 15.27 12.56 15.61
CA PRO A 39 15.39 11.21 15.06
C PRO A 39 14.03 10.57 14.71
N LYS A 40 12.92 11.12 15.20
CA LYS A 40 11.57 10.59 14.90
C LYS A 40 11.12 10.90 13.48
N ALA A 41 11.46 12.08 12.93
CA ALA A 41 11.02 12.47 11.59
C ALA A 41 11.76 11.66 10.51
N TYR A 42 13.09 11.56 10.64
CA TYR A 42 13.89 10.67 9.81
C TYR A 42 13.45 9.20 9.98
N GLY A 43 13.16 8.78 11.21
CA GLY A 43 12.63 7.45 11.50
C GLY A 43 11.32 7.13 10.77
N ARG A 44 10.39 8.09 10.67
CA ARG A 44 9.12 7.91 9.93
C ARG A 44 9.33 7.73 8.44
N LEU A 45 10.17 8.55 7.82
CA LEU A 45 10.48 8.42 6.39
C LEU A 45 11.17 7.09 6.10
N THR A 46 12.18 6.72 6.89
CA THR A 46 12.85 5.42 6.75
C THR A 46 11.88 4.26 6.92
N GLN A 47 10.98 4.33 7.91
CA GLN A 47 9.96 3.30 8.13
C GLN A 47 8.97 3.20 6.97
N PHE A 48 8.55 4.34 6.41
CA PHE A 48 7.67 4.39 5.25
C PHE A 48 8.32 3.72 4.02
N LEU A 49 9.57 4.08 3.71
CA LEU A 49 10.31 3.50 2.59
C LEU A 49 10.55 1.99 2.78
N ALA A 50 10.91 1.55 4.00
CA ALA A 50 11.04 0.13 4.31
C ALA A 50 9.72 -0.64 4.16
N SER A 51 8.60 -0.01 4.54
CA SER A 51 7.26 -0.57 4.35
C SER A 51 6.90 -0.67 2.87
N TRP A 52 7.29 0.32 2.06
CA TRP A 52 7.07 0.31 0.61
C TRP A 52 7.85 -0.82 -0.07
N GLU A 53 9.14 -1.00 0.26
CA GLU A 53 9.92 -2.13 -0.26
C GLU A 53 9.33 -3.48 0.15
N SER A 54 8.92 -3.62 1.41
CA SER A 54 8.25 -4.82 1.90
C SER A 54 6.92 -5.10 1.17
N ALA A 55 6.18 -4.03 0.84
CA ALA A 55 4.92 -4.14 0.12
C ALA A 55 5.10 -4.67 -1.30
N LYS A 56 6.11 -4.19 -2.03
CA LYS A 56 6.49 -4.70 -3.35
C LYS A 56 6.83 -6.20 -3.30
N GLU A 57 7.61 -6.63 -2.31
CA GLU A 57 7.96 -8.05 -2.14
C GLU A 57 6.75 -8.92 -1.79
N LEU A 58 5.78 -8.40 -1.04
CA LEU A 58 4.54 -9.11 -0.75
C LEU A 58 3.61 -9.18 -1.97
N ALA A 59 3.53 -8.11 -2.77
CA ALA A 59 2.74 -8.08 -3.99
C ALA A 59 3.23 -9.12 -5.01
N LYS A 60 4.55 -9.27 -5.16
CA LYS A 60 5.13 -10.34 -6.02
C LYS A 60 4.64 -11.73 -5.63
N LYS A 61 4.47 -12.00 -4.33
CA LYS A 61 3.98 -13.30 -3.82
C LYS A 61 2.52 -13.56 -4.17
N VAL A 62 1.74 -12.53 -4.50
CA VAL A 62 0.33 -12.65 -4.91
C VAL A 62 0.10 -12.36 -6.40
N GLY A 63 1.18 -12.33 -7.19
CA GLY A 63 1.12 -12.30 -8.65
C GLY A 63 1.57 -11.00 -9.33
N TRP A 64 2.00 -9.99 -8.58
CA TRP A 64 2.48 -8.74 -9.19
C TRP A 64 3.82 -8.94 -9.91
N GLU A 65 3.93 -8.43 -11.13
CA GLU A 65 5.06 -8.67 -12.02
C GLU A 65 6.14 -7.58 -11.98
N GLY A 66 5.93 -6.50 -11.23
CA GLY A 66 6.92 -5.44 -11.05
C GLY A 66 6.66 -4.16 -11.86
N ASP A 67 5.53 -4.09 -12.57
CA ASP A 67 5.13 -2.97 -13.42
C ASP A 67 3.95 -2.19 -12.83
N PHE A 68 3.81 -0.93 -13.25
CA PHE A 68 2.72 -0.07 -12.82
C PHE A 68 2.08 0.63 -14.02
N ARG A 69 0.74 0.67 -14.03
CA ARG A 69 -0.03 1.44 -15.02
C ARG A 69 0.05 2.96 -14.81
N HIS A 70 0.12 3.36 -13.55
CA HIS A 70 0.29 4.74 -13.07
C HIS A 70 1.06 4.70 -11.76
N GLU A 71 1.37 5.85 -11.15
CA GLU A 71 2.06 5.86 -9.85
C GLU A 71 1.31 5.00 -8.81
N PRO A 72 2.03 4.31 -7.90
CA PRO A 72 1.43 3.62 -6.78
C PRO A 72 0.92 4.63 -5.74
N TYR A 73 -0.14 4.25 -5.03
CA TYR A 73 -0.83 5.11 -4.07
C TYR A 73 -0.74 4.57 -2.64
N VAL A 74 -0.98 5.46 -1.68
CA VAL A 74 -0.95 5.17 -0.24
C VAL A 74 -2.36 5.13 0.33
N LEU A 75 -2.62 4.11 1.14
CA LEU A 75 -3.84 3.97 1.94
C LEU A 75 -3.49 4.17 3.42
N TRP A 76 -4.33 4.88 4.17
CA TRP A 76 -4.14 5.10 5.60
C TRP A 76 -5.19 4.34 6.40
N PHE A 77 -4.74 3.40 7.22
CA PHE A 77 -5.59 2.53 8.03
C PHE A 77 -5.52 2.96 9.49
N PRO A 78 -6.66 3.24 10.14
CA PRO A 78 -6.68 3.47 11.59
C PRO A 78 -6.31 2.18 12.32
N TYR A 79 -5.39 2.25 13.27
CA TYR A 79 -4.94 1.11 14.07
C TYR A 79 -4.47 1.58 15.45
N GLU A 80 -5.06 1.04 16.52
CA GLU A 80 -4.66 1.26 17.93
C GLU A 80 -4.31 2.73 18.29
N GLY A 81 -5.11 3.70 17.84
CA GLY A 81 -4.95 5.11 18.17
C GLY A 81 -3.97 5.88 17.27
N CYS A 82 -3.44 5.27 16.20
CA CYS A 82 -2.67 5.94 15.17
C CYS A 82 -3.14 5.50 13.76
N PHE A 83 -2.43 5.95 12.72
CA PHE A 83 -2.63 5.50 11.35
C PHE A 83 -1.40 4.75 10.86
N HIS A 84 -1.63 3.58 10.26
CA HIS A 84 -0.61 2.81 9.55
C HIS A 84 -0.85 2.91 8.05
N CYS A 85 0.22 3.06 7.28
CA CYS A 85 0.12 3.09 5.82
C CYS A 85 0.05 1.67 5.24
N GLY A 86 -0.75 1.53 4.18
CA GLY A 86 -0.65 0.48 3.20
C GLY A 86 -0.51 1.07 1.80
N PHE A 87 -0.48 0.21 0.79
CA PHE A 87 -0.20 0.61 -0.59
C PHE A 87 -1.21 -0.04 -1.54
N VAL A 88 -1.57 0.69 -2.58
CA VAL A 88 -2.42 0.18 -3.66
C VAL A 88 -1.87 0.60 -5.00
N PHE A 89 -1.80 -0.36 -5.94
CA PHE A 89 -1.28 -0.09 -7.26
C PHE A 89 -1.84 -1.04 -8.30
N LYS A 90 -1.84 -0.57 -9.54
CA LYS A 90 -2.42 -1.26 -10.68
C LYS A 90 -1.31 -1.72 -11.63
N GLN A 91 -1.35 -2.99 -12.02
CA GLN A 91 -0.44 -3.59 -12.98
C GLN A 91 -0.84 -3.19 -14.41
N GLU A 92 0.14 -3.00 -15.30
CA GLU A 92 -0.11 -2.51 -16.65
C GLU A 92 -0.71 -3.61 -17.54
N ASN A 93 -0.16 -4.83 -17.47
CA ASN A 93 -0.46 -5.87 -18.45
C ASN A 93 -1.89 -6.47 -18.36
N ASN A 94 -2.42 -6.68 -17.16
CA ASN A 94 -3.69 -7.37 -16.89
C ASN A 94 -4.68 -6.47 -16.14
N GLY A 95 -4.24 -5.26 -15.75
CA GLY A 95 -5.04 -4.29 -15.01
C GLY A 95 -5.34 -4.69 -13.57
N ASN A 96 -4.83 -5.82 -13.07
CA ASN A 96 -5.10 -6.27 -11.71
C ASN A 96 -4.65 -5.20 -10.71
N THR A 97 -5.43 -5.09 -9.64
CA THR A 97 -5.14 -4.17 -8.55
C THR A 97 -4.56 -4.95 -7.37
N TYR A 98 -3.43 -4.48 -6.87
CA TYR A 98 -2.75 -5.06 -5.72
C TYR A 98 -2.93 -4.15 -4.53
N VAL A 99 -3.40 -4.72 -3.42
CA VAL A 99 -3.60 -4.00 -2.16
C VAL A 99 -2.71 -4.64 -1.10
N ILE A 100 -1.83 -3.84 -0.50
CA ILE A 100 -0.99 -4.25 0.62
C ILE A 100 -1.43 -3.47 1.86
N SER A 101 -1.90 -4.20 2.86
CA SER A 101 -2.49 -3.61 4.06
C SER A 101 -1.71 -3.99 5.32
N PRO A 102 -1.51 -3.07 6.28
CA PRO A 102 -0.95 -3.40 7.59
C PRO A 102 -1.90 -4.27 8.42
N ILE A 103 -3.21 -4.20 8.14
CA ILE A 103 -4.27 -4.98 8.80
C ILE A 103 -4.92 -5.96 7.83
N GLU A 104 -5.58 -6.99 8.36
CA GLU A 104 -6.31 -7.94 7.53
C GLU A 104 -7.57 -7.28 6.93
N LEU A 105 -7.80 -7.51 5.64
CA LEU A 105 -8.98 -7.06 4.89
C LEU A 105 -9.77 -8.29 4.40
N PRO A 106 -10.64 -8.90 5.24
CA PRO A 106 -11.34 -10.14 4.89
C PRO A 106 -12.17 -10.05 3.61
N HIS A 107 -12.72 -8.88 3.30
CA HIS A 107 -13.52 -8.64 2.10
C HIS A 107 -12.71 -8.64 0.79
N LEU A 108 -11.37 -8.57 0.87
CA LEU A 108 -10.48 -8.68 -0.30
C LEU A 108 -9.88 -10.08 -0.46
N LYS A 109 -10.16 -11.01 0.47
CA LYS A 109 -9.75 -12.40 0.28
C LYS A 109 -10.53 -12.97 -0.92
N PRO A 110 -9.89 -13.79 -1.77
CA PRO A 110 -10.61 -14.57 -2.75
C PRO A 110 -11.72 -15.34 -2.02
N ILE A 111 -12.94 -15.31 -2.56
CA ILE A 111 -13.98 -16.25 -2.12
C ILE A 111 -13.36 -17.63 -2.37
N ALA A 112 -13.09 -18.38 -1.32
CA ALA A 112 -12.72 -19.78 -1.48
C ALA A 112 -13.87 -20.40 -2.28
N CYS A 113 -13.59 -20.82 -3.52
CA CYS A 113 -14.52 -21.69 -4.23
C CYS A 113 -14.61 -22.97 -3.38
N GLU A 114 -15.53 -22.99 -2.43
CA GLU A 114 -16.03 -24.23 -1.88
C GLU A 114 -16.64 -24.94 -3.08
N TYR A 115 -15.87 -25.86 -3.65
CA TYR A 115 -16.41 -26.89 -4.52
C TYR A 115 -17.49 -27.58 -3.70
N ILE A 116 -18.75 -27.17 -3.92
CA ILE A 116 -19.90 -27.97 -3.56
C ILE A 116 -19.80 -29.21 -4.46
N ASN A 117 -19.07 -30.21 -3.97
CA ASN A 117 -19.10 -31.56 -4.50
C ASN A 117 -20.50 -32.11 -4.22
N ASN A 118 -21.44 -31.80 -5.11
CA ASN A 118 -22.71 -32.51 -5.20
C ASN A 118 -22.39 -33.89 -5.76
N ASN A 119 -22.13 -34.85 -4.86
CA ASN A 119 -22.25 -36.28 -5.13
C ASN A 119 -23.73 -36.65 -5.29
#